data_AF-A0A9D8S4H1-F1
#
_entry.id   AF-A0A9D8S4H1-F1
#
_cell.length_a   1.000
_cell.length_b   1.000
_cell.length_c   1.000
_cell.angle_alpha   90.00
_cell.angle_beta   90.00
_cell.angle_gamma   90.00
#
_symmetry.space_group_name_H-M   'P 1'
#
loop_
_entity.id
_entity.type
_entity.pdbx_description
1 polymer ?
#
loop_
_entity_poly.entity_id
_entity_poly.type
_entity_poly.pdbx_seq_one_letter_code
_entity_poly.pdbx_strand_id
1 'polypeptide(L)' 'PEYNVYHNISEIPPHILKMLRRFFEDYKVLEKKQVTIESFLGPEEAKKLIEEARDAYELKFGAEH' A
#
# COMPACT_ATOMS: atom_id res chain seq x y z
N PRO A 1 -13.76 -15.86 -2.62
CA PRO A 1 -14.71 -15.53 -3.71
C PRO A 1 -15.20 -14.08 -3.65
N GLU A 2 -15.57 -13.57 -2.47
CA GLU A 2 -16.15 -12.22 -2.28
C GLU A 2 -15.27 -11.07 -2.82
N TYR A 3 -13.95 -11.15 -2.66
CA TYR A 3 -13.03 -10.10 -3.10
C TYR A 3 -12.38 -10.37 -4.47
N ASN A 4 -12.57 -11.58 -5.03
CA ASN A 4 -11.92 -11.96 -6.28
C ASN A 4 -12.44 -11.18 -7.50
N VAL A 5 -13.57 -10.48 -7.33
CA VAL A 5 -14.20 -9.63 -8.35
C VAL A 5 -13.49 -8.28 -8.51
N TYR A 6 -12.64 -7.90 -7.56
CA TYR A 6 -11.88 -6.65 -7.62
C TYR A 6 -10.51 -6.90 -8.23
N HIS A 7 -10.21 -6.15 -9.27
CA HIS A 7 -8.96 -6.15 -10.01
C HIS A 7 -8.27 -4.77 -9.96
N ASN A 8 -9.01 -3.70 -9.66
CA ASN A 8 -8.50 -2.35 -9.50
C ASN A 8 -9.02 -1.69 -8.21
N ILE A 9 -8.21 -0.81 -7.62
CA ILE A 9 -8.59 -0.05 -6.43
C ILE A 9 -9.82 0.85 -6.67
N SER A 10 -10.05 1.29 -7.91
CA SER A 10 -11.22 2.09 -8.28
C SER A 10 -12.55 1.33 -8.20
N GLU A 11 -12.51 0.00 -8.20
CA GLU A 11 -13.71 -0.85 -8.11
C GLU A 11 -14.17 -1.03 -6.65
N ILE A 12 -13.30 -0.70 -5.69
CA ILE A 12 -13.64 -0.73 -4.27
C ILE A 12 -14.61 0.42 -3.95
N PRO A 13 -15.67 0.19 -3.16
CA PRO A 13 -16.59 1.24 -2.77
C PRO A 13 -15.86 2.46 -2.16
N PRO A 14 -16.12 3.70 -2.63
CA PRO A 14 -15.35 4.88 -2.24
C PRO A 14 -15.29 5.16 -0.72
N HIS A 15 -16.35 4.78 0.01
CA HIS A 15 -16.40 4.94 1.47
C HIS A 15 -15.37 4.08 2.19
N ILE A 16 -15.05 2.88 1.68
CA ILE A 16 -14.01 2.01 2.23
C ILE A 16 -12.63 2.66 2.05
N LEU A 17 -12.34 3.18 0.86
CA LEU A 17 -11.08 3.89 0.58
C LEU A 17 -10.91 5.12 1.47
N LYS A 18 -12.00 5.85 1.74
CA LYS A 18 -12.00 6.98 2.68
C LYS A 18 -11.69 6.55 4.10
N MET A 19 -12.29 5.47 4.59
CA MET A 19 -12.01 4.93 5.93
C MET A 19 -10.57 4.43 6.04
N LEU A 20 -10.06 3.73 5.01
CA LEU A 20 -8.68 3.24 4.98
C LEU A 20 -7.67 4.40 5.05
N ARG A 21 -7.88 5.44 4.25
CA ARG A 21 -7.07 6.67 4.30
C ARG A 21 -7.08 7.27 5.70
N ARG A 22 -8.28 7.48 6.27
CA ARG A 22 -8.42 8.10 7.60
C ARG A 22 -7.72 7.30 8.69
N PHE A 23 -7.81 5.98 8.64
CA PHE A 23 -7.11 5.10 9.57
C PHE A 23 -5.60 5.36 9.54
N PHE A 24 -4.99 5.41 8.36
CA PHE A 24 -3.55 5.63 8.24
C PHE A 24 -3.10 7.06 8.55
N GLU A 25 -3.96 8.06 8.37
CA GLU A 25 -3.66 9.43 8.81
C GLU A 25 -3.67 9.54 10.35
N ASP A 26 -4.59 8.83 11.01
CA ASP A 26 -4.82 8.97 12.44
C ASP A 26 -3.97 8.03 13.32
N TYR A 27 -3.54 6.85 12.82
CA TYR A 27 -2.98 5.81 13.71
C TYR A 27 -1.72 6.19 14.48
N LYS A 28 -1.00 7.25 14.05
CA LYS A 28 0.24 7.73 14.69
C LYS A 28 0.11 9.10 15.36
N VAL A 29 -1.09 9.66 15.45
CA VAL A 29 -1.30 11.00 16.03
C VAL A 29 -0.82 11.06 17.49
N LEU A 30 -1.04 10.00 18.28
CA LEU A 30 -0.59 9.94 19.69
C LEU A 30 0.94 9.82 19.83
N GLU A 31 1.64 9.35 18.80
CA GLU A 31 3.10 9.37 18.73
C GLU A 31 3.67 10.74 18.35
N LYS A 32 2.81 11.75 18.15
CA LYS A 32 3.17 13.08 17.62
C LYS A 32 3.82 13.00 16.24
N LYS A 33 3.43 12.01 15.42
CA LYS A 33 3.87 11.87 14.03
C LYS A 33 2.71 12.13 13.09
N GLN A 34 3.00 12.82 11.98
CA GLN A 34 2.04 13.06 10.91
C GLN A 34 2.24 12.03 9.80
N VAL A 35 1.14 11.46 9.32
CA VAL A 35 1.11 10.58 8.15
C VAL A 35 0.19 11.22 7.13
N THR A 36 0.68 11.39 5.91
CA THR A 36 -0.10 11.93 4.80
C THR A 36 -0.23 10.85 3.73
N ILE A 37 -1.46 10.61 3.28
CA ILE A 37 -1.72 9.75 2.13
C ILE A 37 -1.99 10.67 0.94
N GLU A 38 -1.24 10.54 -0.15
CA GLU A 38 -1.49 11.32 -1.37
C GLU A 38 -2.63 10.67 -2.17
N SER A 39 -2.29 9.74 -3.06
CA SER A 39 -3.22 9.05 -3.94
C SER A 39 -2.99 7.55 -3.89
N PHE A 40 -4.08 6.80 -4.00
CA PHE A 40 -3.99 5.36 -4.23
C PHE A 40 -3.61 5.12 -5.69
N LEU A 41 -2.63 4.24 -5.91
CA LEU A 41 -2.18 3.83 -7.23
C LEU A 41 -2.84 2.53 -7.66
N GLY A 42 -2.73 2.22 -8.96
CA GLY A 42 -3.33 1.04 -9.55
C GLY A 42 -2.55 -0.26 -9.26
N PRO A 43 -3.09 -1.40 -9.72
CA PRO A 43 -2.47 -2.71 -9.54
C PRO A 43 -1.12 -2.84 -10.26
N GLU A 44 -0.90 -2.12 -11.36
CA GLU A 44 0.35 -2.21 -12.13
C GLU A 44 1.51 -1.55 -11.39
N GLU A 45 1.29 -0.36 -10.81
CA GLU A 45 2.26 0.30 -9.94
C GLU A 45 2.56 -0.54 -8.70
N ALA A 46 1.53 -1.14 -8.11
CA ALA A 46 1.68 -2.02 -6.95
C ALA A 46 2.55 -3.25 -7.26
N LYS A 47 2.30 -3.94 -8.39
CA LYS A 47 3.11 -5.10 -8.82
C LYS A 47 4.56 -4.69 -9.07
N LYS A 48 4.79 -3.57 -9.76
CA LYS A 48 6.14 -3.05 -10.01
C LYS A 48 6.91 -2.80 -8.71
N LEU A 49 6.25 -2.17 -7.73
CA LEU A 49 6.88 -1.88 -6.43
C LEU A 49 7.18 -3.15 -5.62
N ILE A 50 6.36 -4.20 -5.73
CA ILE A 50 6.63 -5.50 -5.08
C ILE A 50 7.91 -6.12 -5.65
N GLU A 51 8.07 -6.12 -6.97
CA GLU A 51 9.29 -6.63 -7.62
C GLU A 51 10.52 -5.79 -7.23
N GLU A 52 10.39 -4.46 -7.24
CA GLU A 52 11.47 -3.56 -6.81
C GLU A 52 11.86 -3.80 -5.33
N ALA A 53 10.88 -4.04 -4.46
CA ALA A 53 11.15 -4.34 -3.04
C ALA A 53 11.85 -5.69 -2.86
N ARG A 54 11.50 -6.71 -3.65
CA ARG A 54 12.19 -8.00 -3.66
C ARG A 54 13.64 -7.83 -4.11
N ASP A 55 13.85 -7.17 -5.23
CA ASP A 55 15.20 -6.99 -5.78
C ASP A 55 16.07 -6.15 -4.84
N ALA A 56 15.49 -5.13 -4.17
CA ALA A 56 16.18 -4.34 -3.16
C ALA A 56 16.55 -5.15 -1.91
N TYR A 57 15.69 -6.08 -1.49
CA TYR A 57 15.98 -6.99 -0.38
C TYR A 57 17.15 -7.93 -0.74
N GLU A 58 17.11 -8.54 -1.92
CA GLU A 58 18.17 -9.42 -2.44
C GLU A 58 19.50 -8.69 -2.62
N LEU A 59 19.49 -7.46 -3.11
CA LEU A 59 20.69 -6.65 -3.21
C LEU A 59 21.30 -6.35 -1.83
N LYS A 60 20.44 -6.12 -0.82
CA LYS A 60 20.88 -5.74 0.53
C LYS A 60 21.33 -6.92 1.37
N PHE A 61 20.73 -8.10 1.20
CA PHE A 61 20.92 -9.26 2.09
C PHE A 61 21.35 -10.54 1.37
N GLY A 62 21.17 -10.64 0.05
CA GLY A 62 21.50 -11.84 -0.74
C GLY A 62 23.00 -12.07 -0.97
N ALA A 63 23.86 -11.11 -0.65
CA ALA A 63 25.32 -11.25 -0.72
C ALA A 63 25.96 -11.90 0.52
N GLU A 64 25.16 -12.27 1.53
CA GLU A 64 25.63 -12.97 2.74
C GLU A 64 25.63 -14.51 2.60
N HIS A 65 25.41 -15.04 1.38
CA HIS A 65 25.48 -16.48 1.07
C HIS A 65 26.41 -16.77 -0.12
#